data_AF-A0A9X1GEX5-F1
#
_entry.id   AF-A0A9X1GEX5-F1
#
_cell.length_a   1.000
_cell.length_b   1.000
_cell.length_c   1.000
_cell.angle_alpha   90.00
_cell.angle_beta   90.00
_cell.angle_gamma   90.00
#
_symmetry.space_group_name_H-M   'P 1'
#
loop_
_entity.id
_entity.type
_entity.pdbx_description
1 polymer ?
#
loop_
_entity_poly.entity_id
_entity_poly.type
_entity_poly.pdbx_seq_one_letter_code
_entity_poly.pdbx_strand_id
1 'polypeptide(L)'
;RQKLKQKELLKNHIIKYIHPREEAYIDHAKKKWKDIIKRAETMSDIDNLMIQFAKSYIKKDAENSNSVYKLIKEEIEIESLSKMLNDFDNFSKIYIKVNKKDTDDTTIEYFNIKRNQQIRALLTAILLKEQEGIINQDIREKVFLNLRNFFFIFNGMQKTSNFTDKLLNQYNYLIYHCKKNVEFKMHMTDLFLKLERLINKEDFISIMQNHPSFRYSNKDKTLKKNSKLVRFTLGEYSKLYQKDININVKEMTIEHLLNDNGEKETVNLGNLTLVLSSTNEDKLKDKIIDEKLRILLDD
;
A
#
# COMPACT_ATOMS: atom_id res chain seq x y z
N ARG A 1 24.37 -2.92 26.73
CA ARG A 1 23.00 -2.52 27.16
C ARG A 1 22.05 -2.73 25.99
N GLN A 2 21.10 -3.65 26.09
CA GLN A 2 20.09 -3.87 25.04
C GLN A 2 19.14 -2.66 25.02
N LYS A 3 19.04 -1.95 23.89
CA LYS A 3 18.15 -0.79 23.75
C LYS A 3 16.70 -1.30 23.76
N LEU A 4 15.88 -0.82 24.71
CA LEU A 4 14.46 -1.17 24.78
C LEU A 4 13.76 -0.80 23.46
N LYS A 5 12.89 -1.70 22.97
CA LYS A 5 12.04 -1.44 21.79
C LYS A 5 11.10 -0.26 22.06
N GLN A 6 10.81 0.53 21.04
CA GLN A 6 10.06 1.79 21.21
C GLN A 6 8.65 1.54 21.76
N LYS A 7 7.99 0.46 21.30
CA LYS A 7 6.69 0.03 21.84
C LYS A 7 6.70 -0.20 23.35
N GLU A 8 7.77 -0.77 23.92
CA GLU A 8 7.83 -1.06 25.36
C GLU A 8 8.01 0.23 26.18
N LEU A 9 8.77 1.18 25.65
CA LEU A 9 8.91 2.51 26.25
C LEU A 9 7.57 3.25 26.27
N LEU A 10 6.82 3.22 25.16
CA LEU A 10 5.51 3.84 25.07
C LEU A 10 4.49 3.17 26.00
N LYS A 11 4.45 1.83 26.04
CA LYS A 11 3.62 1.08 26.98
C LYS A 11 3.85 1.53 28.43
N ASN A 12 5.12 1.57 28.85
CA ASN A 12 5.48 1.95 30.20
C ASN A 12 5.09 3.40 30.51
N HIS A 13 5.27 4.30 29.56
CA HIS A 13 4.86 5.70 29.70
C HIS A 13 3.34 5.83 29.86
N ILE A 14 2.55 5.19 29.00
CA ILE A 14 1.09 5.19 29.09
C ILE A 14 0.63 4.63 30.44
N ILE A 15 1.07 3.43 30.82
CA ILE A 15 0.62 2.80 32.08
C ILE A 15 1.00 3.67 33.30
N LYS A 16 2.16 4.33 33.26
CA LYS A 16 2.63 5.18 34.36
C LYS A 16 1.80 6.45 34.51
N TYR A 17 1.39 7.08 33.41
CA TYR A 17 0.82 8.43 33.43
C TYR A 17 -0.64 8.53 32.99
N ILE A 18 -1.29 7.44 32.57
CA ILE A 18 -2.70 7.51 32.17
C ILE A 18 -3.60 7.88 33.36
N HIS A 19 -4.58 8.75 33.10
CA HIS A 19 -5.61 9.19 34.05
C HIS A 19 -7.02 8.84 33.54
N PRO A 20 -7.99 8.55 34.45
CA PRO A 20 -7.86 8.50 35.92
C PRO A 20 -6.98 7.34 36.43
N ARG A 21 -6.50 7.45 37.67
CA ARG A 21 -5.56 6.47 38.30
C ARG A 21 -6.27 5.28 38.98
N GLU A 22 -7.54 5.06 38.68
CA GLU A 22 -8.30 3.93 39.18
C GLU A 22 -7.80 2.61 38.58
N GLU A 23 -7.72 1.54 39.37
CA GLU A 23 -7.18 0.24 38.94
C GLU A 23 -7.91 -0.31 37.71
N ALA A 24 -9.25 -0.26 37.72
CA ALA A 24 -10.09 -0.72 36.61
C ALA A 24 -9.75 0.00 35.30
N TYR A 25 -9.44 1.30 35.38
CA TYR A 25 -9.10 2.10 34.22
C TYR A 25 -7.70 1.76 33.67
N ILE A 26 -6.72 1.60 34.56
CA ILE A 26 -5.37 1.16 34.20
C ILE A 26 -5.42 -0.23 33.55
N ASP A 27 -6.22 -1.15 34.08
CA ASP A 27 -6.36 -2.49 33.54
C ASP A 27 -7.04 -2.50 32.16
N HIS A 28 -8.03 -1.62 31.96
CA HIS A 28 -8.61 -1.40 30.63
C HIS A 28 -7.55 -0.90 29.63
N ALA A 29 -6.69 0.04 30.04
CA ALA A 29 -5.60 0.53 29.20
C ALA A 29 -4.57 -0.58 28.87
N LYS A 30 -4.20 -1.41 29.85
CA LYS A 30 -3.32 -2.58 29.63
C LYS A 30 -3.95 -3.57 28.65
N LYS A 31 -5.24 -3.87 28.78
CA LYS A 31 -5.98 -4.76 27.87
C LYS A 31 -5.97 -4.20 26.45
N LYS A 32 -6.30 -2.92 26.28
CA LYS A 32 -6.28 -2.24 24.98
C LYS A 32 -4.90 -2.31 24.33
N TRP A 33 -3.84 -2.03 25.09
CA TRP A 33 -2.47 -2.19 24.59
C TRP A 33 -2.18 -3.63 24.15
N LYS A 34 -2.56 -4.63 24.96
CA LYS A 34 -2.38 -6.05 24.63
C LYS A 34 -3.10 -6.42 23.33
N ASP A 35 -4.33 -5.92 23.12
CA ASP A 35 -5.10 -6.16 21.90
C ASP A 35 -4.44 -5.53 20.66
N ILE A 36 -3.86 -4.33 20.79
CA ILE A 36 -3.08 -3.70 19.72
C ILE A 36 -1.88 -4.58 19.35
N ILE A 37 -1.11 -5.03 20.34
CA ILE A 37 0.06 -5.88 20.11
C ILE A 37 -0.35 -7.19 19.45
N LYS A 38 -1.39 -7.86 19.96
CA LYS A 38 -1.91 -9.11 19.40
C LYS A 38 -2.30 -8.96 17.92
N ARG A 39 -2.96 -7.85 17.54
CA ARG A 39 -3.29 -7.58 16.14
C ARG A 39 -2.06 -7.33 15.28
N ALA A 40 -1.02 -6.74 15.86
CA ALA A 40 0.23 -6.44 15.16
C ALA A 40 1.23 -7.61 15.13
N GLU A 41 0.94 -8.76 15.78
CA GLU A 41 1.82 -9.94 15.76
C GLU A 41 2.07 -10.49 14.35
N THR A 42 1.14 -10.29 13.42
CA THR A 42 1.30 -10.68 12.01
C THR A 42 2.25 -9.76 11.23
N MET A 43 2.65 -8.62 11.81
CA MET A 43 3.58 -7.69 11.21
C MET A 43 5.02 -8.09 11.53
N SER A 44 5.94 -7.84 10.60
CA SER A 44 7.38 -8.07 10.82
C SER A 44 7.98 -7.15 11.88
N ASP A 45 7.43 -5.95 12.04
CA ASP A 45 7.86 -4.98 13.04
C ASP A 45 6.69 -4.13 13.55
N ILE A 46 6.40 -4.26 14.84
CA ILE A 46 5.34 -3.50 15.53
C ILE A 46 5.75 -2.03 15.71
N ASP A 47 7.06 -1.72 15.82
CA ASP A 47 7.50 -0.33 15.94
C ASP A 47 7.13 0.46 14.66
N ASN A 48 7.01 -0.20 13.50
CA ASN A 48 6.49 0.43 12.28
C ASN A 48 5.03 0.90 12.42
N LEU A 49 4.16 0.17 13.10
CA LEU A 49 2.79 0.63 13.37
C LEU A 49 2.82 1.95 14.16
N MET A 50 3.66 2.03 15.18
CA MET A 50 3.80 3.22 16.02
C MET A 50 4.38 4.40 15.23
N ILE A 51 5.37 4.16 14.37
CA ILE A 51 5.94 5.17 13.46
C ILE A 51 4.86 5.76 12.55
N GLN A 52 4.03 4.92 11.94
CA GLN A 52 3.01 5.36 10.98
C GLN A 52 1.84 6.07 11.66
N PHE A 53 1.50 5.64 12.88
CA PHE A 53 0.56 6.37 13.73
C PHE A 53 1.08 7.76 14.05
N ALA A 54 2.32 7.89 14.52
CA ALA A 54 2.91 9.20 14.87
C ALA A 54 2.92 10.16 13.67
N LYS A 55 3.26 9.67 12.46
CA LYS A 55 3.20 10.44 11.21
C LYS A 55 1.81 11.01 10.88
N SER A 56 0.76 10.37 11.35
CA SER A 56 -0.63 10.81 11.13
C SER A 56 -1.14 11.65 12.29
N TYR A 57 -0.73 11.31 13.51
CA TYR A 57 -1.27 11.88 14.74
C TYR A 57 -0.58 13.19 15.14
N ILE A 58 0.73 13.31 14.91
CA ILE A 58 1.56 14.44 15.37
C ILE A 58 2.02 15.25 14.15
N LYS A 59 1.91 16.58 14.22
CA LYS A 59 2.27 17.48 13.10
C LYS A 59 3.76 17.50 12.81
N LYS A 60 4.57 17.32 13.85
CA LYS A 60 6.03 17.33 13.80
C LYS A 60 6.57 15.96 13.43
N ASP A 61 7.60 15.94 12.58
CA ASP A 61 8.30 14.71 12.21
C ASP A 61 9.28 14.26 13.30
N ALA A 62 9.41 12.95 13.48
CA ALA A 62 10.48 12.37 14.29
C ALA A 62 11.82 12.50 13.56
N GLU A 63 12.90 12.78 14.29
CA GLU A 63 14.27 12.82 13.74
C GLU A 63 14.65 11.50 13.04
N ASN A 64 14.18 10.36 13.57
CA ASN A 64 14.35 9.03 12.98
C ASN A 64 13.36 8.04 13.61
N SER A 65 13.30 6.81 13.09
CA SER A 65 12.41 5.75 13.60
C SER A 65 12.61 5.43 15.09
N ASN A 66 13.83 5.62 15.62
CA ASN A 66 14.15 5.33 17.02
C ASN A 66 13.82 6.49 17.97
N SER A 67 13.33 7.62 17.47
CA SER A 67 12.92 8.77 18.28
C SER A 67 11.41 8.96 18.34
N VAL A 68 10.62 8.04 17.78
CA VAL A 68 9.14 8.16 17.80
C VAL A 68 8.58 8.15 19.21
N TYR A 69 9.12 7.33 20.13
CA TYR A 69 8.69 7.40 21.53
C TYR A 69 8.99 8.77 22.15
N LYS A 70 10.17 9.33 21.87
CA LYS A 70 10.57 10.67 22.35
C LYS A 70 9.61 11.74 21.83
N LEU A 71 9.30 11.69 20.54
CA LEU A 71 8.32 12.60 19.91
C LEU A 71 6.96 12.51 20.58
N ILE A 72 6.43 11.30 20.76
CA ILE A 72 5.12 11.08 21.42
C ILE A 72 5.14 11.68 22.84
N LYS A 73 6.21 11.45 23.59
CA LYS A 73 6.35 11.98 24.95
C LYS A 73 6.43 13.52 24.98
N GLU A 74 7.06 14.13 23.98
CA GLU A 74 7.25 15.59 23.92
C GLU A 74 5.99 16.33 23.45
N GLU A 75 5.24 15.75 22.52
CA GLU A 75 4.13 16.43 21.84
C GLU A 75 2.75 16.05 22.38
N ILE A 76 2.64 15.01 23.21
CA ILE A 76 1.36 14.55 23.76
C ILE A 76 1.35 14.74 25.27
N GLU A 77 0.48 15.64 25.72
CA GLU A 77 0.27 15.91 27.14
C GLU A 77 -0.29 14.69 27.88
N ILE A 78 0.04 14.58 29.17
CA ILE A 78 -0.37 13.47 30.04
C ILE A 78 -1.89 13.28 30.05
N GLU A 79 -2.64 14.39 30.11
CA GLU A 79 -4.10 14.42 30.12
C GLU A 79 -4.71 13.83 28.83
N SER A 80 -3.98 13.92 27.72
CA SER A 80 -4.39 13.42 26.40
C SER A 80 -3.99 11.96 26.14
N LEU A 81 -3.25 11.30 27.05
CA LEU A 81 -2.75 9.94 26.83
C LEU A 81 -3.86 8.91 26.64
N SER A 82 -4.99 9.06 27.33
CA SER A 82 -6.13 8.15 27.16
C SER A 82 -6.73 8.26 25.77
N LYS A 83 -6.99 9.50 25.33
CA LYS A 83 -7.49 9.77 23.98
C LYS A 83 -6.52 9.22 22.94
N MET A 84 -5.22 9.49 23.09
CA MET A 84 -4.20 8.96 22.18
C MET A 84 -4.20 7.43 22.13
N LEU A 85 -4.34 6.74 23.27
CA LEU A 85 -4.41 5.28 23.28
C LEU A 85 -5.67 4.75 22.56
N ASN A 86 -6.81 5.44 22.70
CA ASN A 86 -8.03 5.10 21.98
C ASN A 86 -7.87 5.31 20.46
N ASP A 87 -7.25 6.41 20.08
CA ASP A 87 -6.98 6.76 18.70
C ASP A 87 -5.96 5.79 18.07
N PHE A 88 -4.93 5.41 18.82
CA PHE A 88 -3.95 4.41 18.40
C PHE A 88 -4.59 3.02 18.24
N ASP A 89 -5.51 2.64 19.12
CA ASP A 89 -6.30 1.41 19.01
C ASP A 89 -7.11 1.39 17.70
N ASN A 90 -7.81 2.47 17.38
CA ASN A 90 -8.59 2.59 16.14
C ASN A 90 -7.69 2.60 14.89
N PHE A 91 -6.62 3.38 14.91
CA PHE A 91 -5.62 3.40 13.84
C PHE A 91 -5.05 2.00 13.59
N SER A 92 -4.70 1.26 14.64
CA SER A 92 -4.14 -0.09 14.51
C SER A 92 -5.08 -1.05 13.76
N LYS A 93 -6.39 -1.00 14.01
CA LYS A 93 -7.37 -1.86 13.35
C LYS A 93 -7.39 -1.64 11.84
N ILE A 94 -7.30 -0.40 11.40
CA ILE A 94 -7.30 -0.03 9.97
C ILE A 94 -5.92 -0.27 9.34
N TYR A 95 -4.85 0.08 10.05
CA TYR A 95 -3.48 -0.09 9.57
C TYR A 95 -3.17 -1.56 9.23
N ILE A 96 -3.66 -2.51 10.04
CA ILE A 96 -3.52 -3.94 9.75
C ILE A 96 -4.23 -4.35 8.45
N LYS A 97 -5.43 -3.82 8.18
CA LYS A 97 -6.13 -4.06 6.90
C LYS A 97 -5.31 -3.55 5.72
N VAL A 98 -4.77 -2.33 5.85
CA VAL A 98 -3.90 -1.72 4.83
C VAL A 98 -2.61 -2.49 4.64
N ASN A 99 -2.16 -3.34 5.58
CA ASN A 99 -0.94 -4.14 5.44
C ASN A 99 -1.23 -5.64 5.20
N LYS A 100 -2.49 -6.03 5.01
CA LYS A 100 -2.85 -7.41 4.75
C LYS A 100 -2.26 -7.83 3.41
N LYS A 101 -1.47 -8.92 3.41
CA LYS A 101 -0.80 -9.44 2.19
C LYS A 101 -1.81 -9.94 1.17
N ASP A 102 -2.83 -10.65 1.65
CA ASP A 102 -3.93 -11.17 0.83
C ASP A 102 -5.14 -10.25 0.96
N THR A 103 -5.28 -9.38 -0.03
CA THR A 103 -6.27 -8.32 -0.12
C THR A 103 -6.94 -8.39 -1.49
N ASP A 104 -8.21 -8.01 -1.54
CA ASP A 104 -8.95 -7.87 -2.81
C ASP A 104 -8.98 -6.41 -3.28
N ASP A 105 -8.54 -5.49 -2.42
CA ASP A 105 -8.30 -4.09 -2.80
C ASP A 105 -7.04 -4.00 -3.66
N THR A 106 -7.25 -3.72 -4.96
CA THR A 106 -6.18 -3.61 -5.98
C THR A 106 -5.17 -2.51 -5.68
N THR A 107 -5.56 -1.46 -4.97
CA THR A 107 -4.65 -0.39 -4.54
C THR A 107 -3.70 -0.91 -3.47
N ILE A 108 -4.23 -1.61 -2.46
CA ILE A 108 -3.41 -2.23 -1.41
C ILE A 108 -2.51 -3.32 -2.01
N GLU A 109 -3.02 -4.13 -2.94
CA GLU A 109 -2.25 -5.16 -3.64
C GLU A 109 -1.02 -4.55 -4.35
N TYR A 110 -1.21 -3.48 -5.11
CA TYR A 110 -0.11 -2.77 -5.77
C TYR A 110 0.97 -2.33 -4.78
N PHE A 111 0.58 -1.68 -3.69
CA PHE A 111 1.53 -1.22 -2.68
C PHE A 111 2.22 -2.38 -1.93
N ASN A 112 1.58 -3.55 -1.85
CA ASN A 112 2.23 -4.77 -1.35
C ASN A 112 3.30 -5.28 -2.33
N ILE A 113 3.00 -5.30 -3.63
CA ILE A 113 3.95 -5.70 -4.68
C ILE A 113 5.19 -4.81 -4.65
N LYS A 114 5.02 -3.48 -4.60
CA LYS A 114 6.12 -2.51 -4.61
C LYS A 114 6.70 -2.21 -3.23
N ARG A 115 6.11 -2.77 -2.17
CA ARG A 115 6.54 -2.60 -0.77
C ARG A 115 6.64 -1.12 -0.34
N ASN A 116 5.78 -0.25 -0.87
CA ASN A 116 5.76 1.16 -0.49
C ASN A 116 5.22 1.31 0.94
N GLN A 117 6.12 1.54 1.90
CA GLN A 117 5.77 1.74 3.32
C GLN A 117 5.39 3.18 3.62
N GLN A 118 5.89 4.14 2.84
CA GLN A 118 5.68 5.57 3.06
C GLN A 118 4.21 6.00 2.92
N ILE A 119 3.42 5.28 2.13
CA ILE A 119 2.02 5.61 1.82
C ILE A 119 1.03 5.02 2.84
N ARG A 120 1.48 4.08 3.69
CA ARG A 120 0.58 3.29 4.54
C ARG A 120 -0.15 4.13 5.58
N ALA A 121 0.51 5.15 6.14
CA ALA A 121 -0.13 6.14 7.00
C ALA A 121 -1.27 6.88 6.28
N LEU A 122 -1.05 7.38 5.06
CA LEU A 122 -2.07 8.09 4.28
C LEU A 122 -3.29 7.21 4.00
N LEU A 123 -3.07 5.99 3.50
CA LEU A 123 -4.16 5.03 3.22
C LEU A 123 -4.97 4.73 4.49
N THR A 124 -4.29 4.59 5.63
CA THR A 124 -4.93 4.37 6.92
C THR A 124 -5.78 5.57 7.34
N ALA A 125 -5.24 6.79 7.21
CA ALA A 125 -5.96 8.02 7.51
C ALA A 125 -7.21 8.18 6.64
N ILE A 126 -7.12 7.89 5.33
CA ILE A 126 -8.26 7.95 4.41
C ILE A 126 -9.37 6.97 4.81
N LEU A 127 -9.03 5.71 5.11
CA LEU A 127 -10.02 4.70 5.55
C LEU A 127 -10.65 5.04 6.90
N LEU A 128 -9.89 5.65 7.82
CA LEU A 128 -10.47 6.19 9.05
C LEU A 128 -11.51 7.27 8.75
N LYS A 129 -11.24 8.16 7.79
CA LYS A 129 -12.21 9.20 7.39
C LYS A 129 -13.46 8.64 6.72
N GLU A 130 -13.34 7.54 5.99
CA GLU A 130 -14.51 6.79 5.50
C GLU A 130 -15.30 6.19 6.67
N GLN A 131 -14.62 5.53 7.62
CA GLN A 131 -15.28 4.94 8.79
C GLN A 131 -15.96 5.98 9.70
N GLU A 132 -15.39 7.18 9.81
CA GLU A 132 -15.95 8.31 10.55
C GLU A 132 -17.11 9.01 9.81
N GLY A 133 -17.40 8.62 8.55
CA GLY A 133 -18.44 9.24 7.73
C GLY A 133 -18.07 10.63 7.17
N ILE A 134 -16.80 11.04 7.25
CA ILE A 134 -16.31 12.31 6.68
C ILE A 134 -16.30 12.25 5.15
N ILE A 135 -15.99 11.07 4.61
CA ILE A 135 -16.07 10.77 3.18
C ILE A 135 -16.90 9.50 2.97
N ASN A 136 -17.47 9.36 1.78
CA ASN A 136 -18.12 8.12 1.37
C ASN A 136 -17.15 7.21 0.61
N GLN A 137 -17.61 5.99 0.32
CA GLN A 137 -16.85 4.98 -0.41
C GLN A 137 -16.39 5.45 -1.79
N ASP A 138 -17.25 6.11 -2.57
CA ASP A 138 -16.92 6.62 -3.90
C ASP A 138 -15.71 7.57 -3.88
N ILE A 139 -15.68 8.51 -2.93
CA ILE A 139 -14.54 9.43 -2.76
C ILE A 139 -13.28 8.65 -2.38
N ARG A 140 -13.40 7.69 -1.45
CA ARG A 140 -12.26 6.86 -1.02
C ARG A 140 -11.69 6.07 -2.18
N GLU A 141 -12.53 5.42 -2.99
CA GLU A 141 -12.11 4.61 -4.13
C GLU A 141 -11.41 5.45 -5.20
N LYS A 142 -11.96 6.63 -5.54
CA LYS A 142 -11.32 7.59 -6.46
C LYS A 142 -9.95 8.04 -5.97
N VAL A 143 -9.83 8.37 -4.68
CA VAL A 143 -8.56 8.76 -4.08
C VAL A 143 -7.55 7.61 -4.10
N PHE A 144 -7.96 6.40 -3.73
CA PHE A 144 -7.12 5.21 -3.75
C PHE A 144 -6.60 4.92 -5.16
N LEU A 145 -7.49 4.96 -6.16
CA LEU A 145 -7.13 4.79 -7.56
C LEU A 145 -6.11 5.83 -8.04
N ASN A 146 -6.32 7.11 -7.71
CA ASN A 146 -5.39 8.18 -8.10
C ASN A 146 -4.03 8.03 -7.43
N LEU A 147 -3.98 7.70 -6.14
CA LEU A 147 -2.72 7.41 -5.43
C LEU A 147 -2.00 6.22 -6.07
N ARG A 148 -2.71 5.13 -6.35
CA ARG A 148 -2.17 3.94 -7.02
C ARG A 148 -1.58 4.30 -8.37
N ASN A 149 -2.33 5.01 -9.21
CA ASN A 149 -1.91 5.38 -10.56
C ASN A 149 -0.69 6.30 -10.53
N PHE A 150 -0.68 7.30 -9.63
CA PHE A 150 0.50 8.14 -9.41
C PHE A 150 1.72 7.30 -9.04
N PHE A 151 1.62 6.44 -8.01
CA PHE A 151 2.75 5.63 -7.58
C PHE A 151 3.16 4.58 -8.62
N PHE A 152 2.25 4.09 -9.45
CA PHE A 152 2.55 3.22 -10.58
C PHE A 152 3.49 3.93 -11.57
N ILE A 153 3.11 5.14 -11.99
CA ILE A 153 3.91 5.96 -12.89
C ILE A 153 5.24 6.36 -12.23
N PHE A 154 5.19 6.93 -11.03
CA PHE A 154 6.36 7.42 -10.30
C PHE A 154 7.40 6.32 -10.03
N ASN A 155 6.96 5.15 -9.54
CA ASN A 155 7.86 4.02 -9.33
C ASN A 155 8.36 3.43 -10.66
N GLY A 156 7.52 3.45 -11.70
CA GLY A 156 7.89 3.04 -13.06
C GLY A 156 9.04 3.88 -13.58
N MET A 157 8.94 5.21 -13.41
CA MET A 157 9.97 6.19 -13.74
C MET A 157 11.26 6.06 -12.90
N GLN A 158 11.33 5.10 -11.98
CA GLN A 158 12.46 4.88 -11.05
C GLN A 158 12.84 6.10 -10.22
N LYS A 159 11.90 7.04 -10.05
CA LYS A 159 12.12 8.19 -9.18
C LYS A 159 12.06 7.71 -7.73
N THR A 160 13.08 8.06 -6.96
CA THR A 160 13.05 8.04 -5.50
C THR A 160 13.24 9.48 -5.05
N SER A 161 12.36 9.97 -4.17
CA SER A 161 12.47 11.36 -3.74
C SER A 161 12.08 11.50 -2.28
N ASN A 162 13.05 11.97 -1.49
CA ASN A 162 12.83 12.42 -0.11
C ASN A 162 11.76 13.52 -0.05
N PHE A 163 11.53 14.25 -1.15
CA PHE A 163 10.43 15.21 -1.27
C PHE A 163 9.07 14.52 -1.13
N THR A 164 8.89 13.35 -1.77
CA THR A 164 7.64 12.59 -1.69
C THR A 164 7.36 12.16 -0.25
N ASP A 165 8.37 11.71 0.49
CA ASP A 165 8.19 11.30 1.88
C ASP A 165 7.81 12.46 2.81
N LYS A 166 8.48 13.62 2.65
CA LYS A 166 8.12 14.85 3.41
C LYS A 166 6.70 15.31 3.07
N LEU A 167 6.36 15.30 1.78
CA LEU A 167 5.04 15.68 1.31
C LEU A 167 3.97 14.75 1.91
N LEU A 168 4.18 13.43 1.82
CA LEU A 168 3.25 12.47 2.40
C LEU A 168 3.09 12.64 3.90
N ASN A 169 4.18 12.85 4.66
CA ASN A 169 4.08 13.08 6.11
C ASN A 169 3.18 14.28 6.43
N GLN A 170 3.31 15.39 5.70
CA GLN A 170 2.43 16.54 5.86
C GLN A 170 0.96 16.17 5.64
N TYR A 171 0.63 15.44 4.57
CA TYR A 171 -0.76 15.08 4.28
C TYR A 171 -1.30 13.95 5.13
N ASN A 172 -0.45 13.06 5.66
CA ASN A 172 -0.86 12.07 6.66
C ASN A 172 -1.54 12.78 7.84
N TYR A 173 -0.90 13.84 8.35
CA TYR A 173 -1.45 14.67 9.41
C TYR A 173 -2.73 15.42 8.99
N LEU A 174 -2.69 16.14 7.87
CA LEU A 174 -3.84 16.94 7.41
C LEU A 174 -5.10 16.08 7.17
N ILE A 175 -4.92 14.92 6.55
CA ILE A 175 -6.03 13.99 6.29
C ILE A 175 -6.51 13.34 7.57
N TYR A 176 -5.61 12.92 8.48
CA TYR A 176 -6.01 12.33 9.75
C TYR A 176 -6.83 13.28 10.64
N HIS A 177 -6.54 14.58 10.59
CA HIS A 177 -7.22 15.58 11.42
C HIS A 177 -8.39 16.29 10.76
N CYS A 178 -8.66 16.04 9.48
CA CYS A 178 -9.78 16.69 8.81
C CYS A 178 -11.14 16.26 9.42
N LYS A 179 -12.08 17.22 9.46
CA LYS A 179 -13.40 17.06 10.11
C LYS A 179 -14.57 17.21 9.15
N LYS A 180 -14.32 17.62 7.90
CA LYS A 180 -15.37 17.87 6.90
C LYS A 180 -14.95 17.32 5.54
N ASN A 181 -15.94 16.89 4.76
CA ASN A 181 -15.73 16.39 3.40
C ASN A 181 -15.00 17.40 2.51
N VAL A 182 -15.35 18.69 2.61
CA VAL A 182 -14.74 19.78 1.84
C VAL A 182 -13.26 19.92 2.18
N GLU A 183 -12.91 19.88 3.47
CA GLU A 183 -11.52 19.96 3.91
C GLU A 183 -10.69 18.77 3.38
N PHE A 184 -11.22 17.55 3.47
CA PHE A 184 -10.60 16.37 2.90
C PHE A 184 -10.32 16.54 1.40
N LYS A 185 -11.32 17.00 0.63
CA LYS A 185 -11.19 17.23 -0.82
C LYS A 185 -10.14 18.29 -1.13
N MET A 186 -10.08 19.38 -0.37
CA MET A 186 -9.07 20.43 -0.54
C MET A 186 -7.66 19.88 -0.32
N HIS A 187 -7.43 19.17 0.79
CA HIS A 187 -6.12 18.58 1.10
C HIS A 187 -5.70 17.54 0.05
N MET A 188 -6.61 16.64 -0.34
CA MET A 188 -6.29 15.64 -1.36
C MET A 188 -6.03 16.25 -2.74
N THR A 189 -6.77 17.29 -3.12
CA THR A 189 -6.55 17.99 -4.40
C THR A 189 -5.19 18.68 -4.40
N ASP A 190 -4.83 19.39 -3.34
CA ASP A 190 -3.52 20.03 -3.21
C ASP A 190 -2.38 19.00 -3.22
N LEU A 191 -2.55 17.85 -2.55
CA LEU A 191 -1.60 16.74 -2.64
C LEU A 191 -1.44 16.28 -4.10
N PHE A 192 -2.54 16.00 -4.81
CA PHE A 192 -2.46 15.50 -6.19
C PHE A 192 -1.80 16.50 -7.13
N LEU A 193 -2.09 17.80 -7.02
CA LEU A 193 -1.43 18.84 -7.81
C LEU A 193 0.09 18.90 -7.57
N LYS A 194 0.54 18.61 -6.34
CA LYS A 194 1.97 18.54 -6.01
C LYS A 194 2.61 17.25 -6.51
N LEU A 195 1.90 16.13 -6.42
CA LEU A 195 2.37 14.84 -6.92
C LEU A 195 2.47 14.81 -8.45
N GLU A 196 1.49 15.36 -9.16
CA GLU A 196 1.46 15.43 -10.63
C GLU A 196 2.76 16.01 -11.21
N ARG A 197 3.30 17.05 -10.57
CA ARG A 197 4.56 17.69 -10.99
C ARG A 197 5.78 16.77 -10.95
N LEU A 198 5.68 15.61 -10.31
CA LEU A 198 6.76 14.63 -10.19
C LEU A 198 6.75 13.58 -11.31
N ILE A 199 5.67 13.51 -12.10
CA ILE A 199 5.51 12.52 -13.17
C ILE A 199 5.47 13.20 -14.55
N ASN A 200 5.96 12.49 -15.56
CA ASN A 200 5.88 12.90 -16.96
C ASN A 200 5.42 11.69 -17.80
N LYS A 201 4.49 11.95 -18.73
CA LYS A 201 3.86 10.90 -19.54
C LYS A 201 4.80 10.31 -20.59
N GLU A 202 5.56 11.14 -21.30
CA GLU A 202 6.47 10.69 -22.35
C GLU A 202 7.58 9.79 -21.78
N ASP A 203 8.19 10.24 -20.68
CA ASP A 203 9.19 9.48 -19.92
C ASP A 203 8.62 8.12 -19.51
N PHE A 204 7.40 8.11 -18.96
CA PHE A 204 6.76 6.89 -18.51
C PHE A 204 6.50 5.91 -19.67
N ILE A 205 6.01 6.38 -20.82
CA ILE A 205 5.78 5.55 -22.00
C ILE A 205 7.11 4.94 -22.50
N SER A 206 8.16 5.76 -22.59
CA SER A 206 9.49 5.29 -22.99
C SER A 206 10.01 4.20 -22.06
N ILE A 207 9.83 4.38 -20.75
CA ILE A 207 10.24 3.41 -19.73
C ILE A 207 9.41 2.12 -19.79
N MET A 208 8.09 2.20 -19.98
CA MET A 208 7.25 1.02 -20.14
C MET A 208 7.71 0.12 -21.30
N GLN A 209 8.16 0.72 -22.41
CA GLN A 209 8.64 -0.01 -23.60
C GLN A 209 10.04 -0.60 -23.41
N ASN A 210 10.92 0.14 -22.71
CA ASN A 210 12.34 -0.16 -22.71
C ASN A 210 12.86 -0.80 -21.42
N HIS A 211 12.17 -0.60 -20.29
CA HIS A 211 12.69 -0.96 -18.98
C HIS A 211 12.38 -2.43 -18.61
N PRO A 212 13.37 -3.19 -18.09
CA PRO A 212 13.18 -4.59 -17.71
C PRO A 212 12.09 -4.88 -16.67
N SER A 213 11.71 -3.92 -15.83
CA SER A 213 10.68 -4.13 -14.79
C SER A 213 9.30 -4.51 -15.32
N PHE A 214 9.01 -4.21 -16.58
CA PHE A 214 7.75 -4.54 -17.24
C PHE A 214 7.87 -5.74 -18.18
N ARG A 215 8.98 -6.48 -18.08
CA ARG A 215 9.24 -7.70 -18.86
C ARG A 215 9.15 -8.93 -17.98
N TYR A 216 8.81 -10.06 -18.59
CA TYR A 216 8.72 -11.36 -17.92
C TYR A 216 9.27 -12.48 -18.82
N SER A 217 10.02 -13.39 -18.20
CA SER A 217 10.53 -14.59 -18.84
C SER A 217 10.57 -15.71 -17.81
N ASN A 218 10.21 -16.91 -18.24
CA ASN A 218 10.45 -18.16 -17.52
C ASN A 218 11.91 -18.61 -17.63
N LYS A 219 12.61 -18.23 -18.70
CA LYS A 219 14.02 -18.56 -18.98
C LYS A 219 15.02 -17.59 -18.32
N ASP A 220 14.69 -16.30 -18.21
CA ASP A 220 15.54 -15.31 -17.52
C ASP A 220 15.10 -15.10 -16.07
N LYS A 221 15.92 -15.59 -15.12
CA LYS A 221 15.69 -15.44 -13.67
C LYS A 221 15.59 -13.97 -13.22
N THR A 222 16.29 -13.05 -13.89
CA THR A 222 16.28 -11.62 -13.56
C THR A 222 14.95 -10.96 -13.94
N LEU A 223 14.25 -11.49 -14.94
CA LEU A 223 12.92 -11.02 -15.36
C LEU A 223 11.80 -11.80 -14.66
N LYS A 224 12.01 -13.07 -14.32
CA LYS A 224 11.03 -13.90 -13.61
C LYS A 224 10.56 -13.29 -12.29
N LYS A 225 11.43 -12.53 -11.60
CA LYS A 225 11.10 -11.81 -10.36
C LYS A 225 10.01 -10.75 -10.53
N ASN A 226 9.78 -10.26 -11.76
CA ASN A 226 8.80 -9.23 -12.08
C ASN A 226 7.37 -9.78 -12.24
N SER A 227 7.20 -11.11 -12.19
CA SER A 227 5.91 -11.81 -12.38
C SER A 227 4.73 -11.12 -11.70
N LYS A 228 4.86 -10.77 -10.41
CA LYS A 228 3.77 -10.11 -9.66
C LYS A 228 3.37 -8.77 -10.25
N LEU A 229 4.33 -7.93 -10.62
CA LEU A 229 4.06 -6.60 -11.18
C LEU A 229 3.48 -6.70 -12.59
N VAL A 230 4.05 -7.58 -13.43
CA VAL A 230 3.57 -7.81 -14.80
C VAL A 230 2.15 -8.36 -14.79
N ARG A 231 1.89 -9.40 -13.98
CA ARG A 231 0.54 -9.96 -13.81
C ARG A 231 -0.46 -8.92 -13.33
N PHE A 232 -0.09 -8.12 -12.33
CA PHE A 232 -0.92 -7.00 -11.85
C PHE A 232 -1.23 -6.01 -12.98
N THR A 233 -0.21 -5.63 -13.76
CA THR A 233 -0.35 -4.66 -14.86
C THR A 233 -1.29 -5.17 -15.96
N LEU A 234 -1.10 -6.42 -16.41
CA LEU A 234 -1.96 -7.05 -17.39
C LEU A 234 -3.40 -7.22 -16.87
N GLY A 235 -3.56 -7.53 -15.59
CA GLY A 235 -4.87 -7.66 -14.95
C GLY A 235 -5.63 -6.34 -14.93
N GLU A 236 -4.97 -5.25 -14.52
CA GLU A 236 -5.57 -3.91 -14.53
C GLU A 236 -5.85 -3.41 -15.96
N TYR A 237 -4.98 -3.75 -16.92
CA TYR A 237 -5.22 -3.45 -18.34
C TYR A 237 -6.45 -4.20 -18.87
N SER A 238 -6.59 -5.48 -18.56
CA SER A 238 -7.70 -6.32 -19.02
C SER A 238 -9.05 -5.81 -18.53
N LYS A 239 -9.13 -5.34 -17.27
CA LYS A 239 -10.33 -4.74 -16.68
C LYS A 239 -10.86 -3.51 -17.43
N LEU A 240 -10.01 -2.80 -18.19
CA LEU A 240 -10.44 -1.64 -18.98
C LEU A 240 -11.24 -2.04 -20.23
N TYR A 241 -10.98 -3.22 -20.78
CA TYR A 241 -11.57 -3.69 -22.03
C TYR A 241 -12.62 -4.78 -21.83
N GLN A 242 -12.61 -5.46 -20.68
CA GLN A 242 -13.63 -6.44 -20.34
C GLN A 242 -14.93 -5.77 -19.92
N LYS A 243 -16.02 -6.17 -20.58
CA LYS A 243 -17.36 -5.63 -20.33
C LYS A 243 -18.25 -6.57 -19.51
N ASP A 244 -17.95 -7.87 -19.52
CA ASP A 244 -18.96 -8.88 -19.14
C ASP A 244 -18.51 -9.88 -18.06
N ILE A 245 -17.19 -10.11 -17.88
CA ILE A 245 -16.66 -11.10 -16.92
C ILE A 245 -15.60 -10.46 -16.03
N ASN A 246 -15.74 -10.61 -14.72
CA ASN A 246 -14.74 -10.17 -13.75
C ASN A 246 -13.60 -11.20 -13.67
N ILE A 247 -12.44 -10.89 -14.27
CA ILE A 247 -11.26 -11.73 -14.15
C ILE A 247 -10.74 -11.75 -12.71
N ASN A 248 -10.64 -12.95 -12.12
CA ASN A 248 -9.85 -13.16 -10.92
C ASN A 248 -8.36 -13.31 -11.28
N VAL A 249 -7.62 -12.20 -11.30
CA VAL A 249 -6.18 -12.15 -11.63
C VAL A 249 -5.34 -13.08 -10.73
N LYS A 250 -5.82 -13.43 -9.53
CA LYS A 250 -5.09 -14.32 -8.61
C LYS A 250 -5.00 -15.75 -9.12
N GLU A 251 -6.00 -16.21 -9.88
CA GLU A 251 -6.08 -17.55 -10.48
C GLU A 251 -5.38 -17.65 -11.84
N MET A 252 -4.93 -16.51 -12.37
CA MET A 252 -4.28 -16.41 -13.65
C MET A 252 -2.75 -16.48 -13.56
N THR A 253 -2.17 -17.00 -14.64
CA THR A 253 -0.74 -17.03 -14.92
C THR A 253 -0.44 -16.13 -16.12
N ILE A 254 0.85 -15.81 -16.29
CA ILE A 254 1.32 -15.07 -17.46
C ILE A 254 1.62 -16.09 -18.55
N GLU A 255 1.04 -15.88 -19.73
CA GLU A 255 1.37 -16.63 -20.94
C GLU A 255 2.07 -15.73 -21.96
N HIS A 256 3.02 -16.32 -22.67
CA HIS A 256 3.77 -15.67 -23.75
C HIS A 256 3.11 -15.97 -25.10
N LEU A 257 2.70 -14.97 -25.87
CA LEU A 257 2.08 -15.17 -27.19
C LEU A 257 3.07 -15.84 -28.16
N LEU A 258 4.22 -15.19 -28.37
CA LEU A 258 5.42 -15.81 -28.94
C LEU A 258 6.18 -16.55 -27.86
N ASN A 259 6.61 -17.78 -28.14
CA ASN A 259 7.30 -18.63 -27.18
C ASN A 259 8.51 -17.93 -26.53
N ASP A 260 8.58 -18.03 -25.21
CA ASP A 260 9.65 -17.42 -24.42
C ASP A 260 11.01 -18.00 -24.85
N ASN A 261 11.84 -17.19 -25.47
CA ASN A 261 13.23 -17.50 -25.81
C ASN A 261 14.22 -16.64 -25.02
N GLY A 262 13.73 -15.77 -24.12
CA GLY A 262 14.54 -14.82 -23.36
C GLY A 262 14.95 -13.56 -24.13
N GLU A 263 14.64 -13.45 -25.42
CA GLU A 263 14.94 -12.27 -26.23
C GLU A 263 13.91 -11.16 -26.04
N LYS A 264 14.31 -9.92 -26.36
CA LYS A 264 13.52 -8.70 -26.08
C LYS A 264 12.07 -8.82 -26.57
N GLU A 265 11.86 -9.33 -27.77
CA GLU A 265 10.53 -9.41 -28.40
C GLU A 265 9.59 -10.36 -27.66
N THR A 266 10.11 -11.49 -27.16
CA THR A 266 9.29 -12.50 -26.49
C THR A 266 9.00 -12.12 -25.04
N VAL A 267 9.85 -11.34 -24.38
CA VAL A 267 9.68 -11.00 -22.96
C VAL A 267 8.95 -9.68 -22.69
N ASN A 268 8.70 -8.88 -23.73
CA ASN A 268 8.05 -7.57 -23.61
C ASN A 268 6.56 -7.69 -23.26
N LEU A 269 6.03 -6.71 -22.52
CA LEU A 269 4.64 -6.69 -22.07
C LEU A 269 3.61 -6.91 -23.19
N GLY A 270 3.87 -6.40 -24.40
CA GLY A 270 2.98 -6.60 -25.56
C GLY A 270 2.90 -8.03 -26.07
N ASN A 271 3.86 -8.90 -25.72
CA ASN A 271 3.84 -10.33 -26.02
C ASN A 271 3.24 -11.16 -24.88
N LEU A 272 2.77 -10.54 -23.80
CA LEU A 272 2.30 -11.23 -22.61
C LEU A 272 0.79 -11.08 -22.47
N THR A 273 0.13 -12.15 -22.07
CA THR A 273 -1.30 -12.15 -21.72
C THR A 273 -1.53 -12.89 -20.41
N LEU A 274 -2.76 -12.80 -19.91
CA LEU A 274 -3.20 -13.58 -18.76
C LEU A 274 -4.11 -14.71 -19.20
N VAL A 275 -3.86 -15.90 -18.65
CA VAL A 275 -4.67 -17.10 -18.89
C VAL A 275 -4.84 -17.84 -17.56
N LEU A 276 -5.95 -18.57 -17.41
CA LEU A 276 -6.14 -19.49 -16.29
C LEU A 276 -4.97 -20.47 -16.21
N SER A 277 -4.54 -20.75 -14.98
CA SER A 277 -3.41 -21.65 -14.72
C SER A 277 -3.62 -23.04 -15.36
N SER A 278 -4.84 -23.57 -15.27
CA SER A 278 -5.23 -24.86 -15.86
C SER A 278 -5.13 -24.89 -17.38
N THR A 279 -5.50 -23.80 -18.07
CA THR A 279 -5.42 -23.75 -19.54
C THR A 279 -3.97 -23.55 -19.99
N ASN A 280 -3.21 -22.74 -19.25
CA ASN A 280 -1.85 -22.38 -19.65
C ASN A 280 -0.89 -23.58 -19.61
N GLU A 281 -0.78 -24.24 -18.45
CA GLU A 281 0.20 -25.31 -18.24
C GLU A 281 -0.11 -26.57 -19.07
N ASP A 282 -1.39 -26.89 -19.23
CA ASP A 282 -1.82 -28.14 -19.86
C ASP A 282 -2.03 -28.02 -21.38
N LYS A 283 -2.42 -26.83 -21.88
CA LYS A 283 -2.88 -26.69 -23.27
C LYS A 283 -2.09 -25.69 -24.11
N LEU A 284 -1.53 -24.60 -23.56
CA LEU A 284 -0.98 -23.50 -24.38
C LEU A 284 0.54 -23.46 -24.47
N LYS A 285 1.22 -23.90 -23.41
CA LYS A 285 2.66 -23.74 -23.27
C LYS A 285 3.46 -24.25 -24.49
N ASP A 286 4.44 -23.44 -24.91
CA ASP A 286 5.37 -23.70 -26.02
C ASP A 286 4.71 -23.89 -27.40
N LYS A 287 3.41 -23.58 -27.56
CA LYS A 287 2.73 -23.61 -28.86
C LYS A 287 2.89 -22.32 -29.66
N ILE A 288 2.75 -22.42 -30.98
CA ILE A 288 2.67 -21.25 -31.85
C ILE A 288 1.32 -20.54 -31.67
N ILE A 289 1.27 -19.26 -32.06
CA ILE A 289 0.09 -18.41 -31.84
C ILE A 289 -1.19 -18.97 -32.47
N ASP A 290 -1.11 -19.55 -33.67
CA ASP A 290 -2.27 -20.13 -34.36
C ASP A 290 -2.87 -21.31 -33.60
N GLU A 291 -2.03 -22.16 -32.99
CA GLU A 291 -2.50 -23.26 -32.16
C GLU A 291 -3.12 -22.75 -30.86
N LYS A 292 -2.51 -21.74 -30.23
CA LYS A 292 -3.07 -21.12 -29.01
C LYS A 292 -4.44 -20.51 -29.27
N LEU A 293 -4.60 -19.83 -30.41
CA LEU A 293 -5.88 -19.23 -30.81
C LEU A 293 -6.94 -20.29 -31.05
N ARG A 294 -6.62 -21.41 -31.73
CA ARG A 294 -7.58 -22.51 -31.90
C ARG A 294 -8.05 -23.07 -30.56
N ILE A 295 -7.12 -23.36 -29.65
CA ILE A 295 -7.45 -23.88 -28.31
C ILE A 295 -8.34 -22.91 -27.53
N LEU A 296 -8.07 -21.60 -27.60
CA LEU A 296 -8.83 -20.58 -26.89
C LEU A 296 -10.18 -20.23 -27.53
N LEU A 297 -10.41 -20.61 -28.79
CA LEU A 297 -11.68 -20.40 -29.50
C LEU A 297 -12.57 -21.64 -29.49
N ASP A 298 -11.99 -22.83 -29.31
CA ASP A 298 -12.70 -24.11 -29.25
C ASP A 298 -13.15 -24.47 -27.82
N ASP A 299 -12.53 -23.88 -26.78
CA ASP A 299 -12.97 -23.91 -25.36
C ASP A 299 -14.00 -22.80 -25.06
#